data_AF-A0A1I7WE97-F1
#
_entry.id   AF-A0A1I7WE97-F1
#
_cell.length_a   1.000
_cell.length_b   1.000
_cell.length_c   1.000
_cell.angle_alpha   90.00
_cell.angle_beta   90.00
_cell.angle_gamma   90.00
#
_symmetry.space_group_name_H-M   'P 1'
#
loop_
_entity.id
_entity.type
_entity.pdbx_description
1 polymer ?
#
loop_
_entity_poly.entity_id
_entity_poly.type
_entity_poly.pdbx_seq_one_letter_code
_entity_poly.pdbx_strand_id
1 'polypeptide(L)'
;MITKAQNDLQHYGMDSIISSTIIVRKLQGYSAAAITREIQKTHTNITYKTVLNFIRAHKQQRAGISQPFRGRKFVASEVEEIKSFISNIYATNNEVTSTTLMKMIKETLGYDVKRTMLKKFRKQLGFVCKSTKSGHLIRSVNQEKRLEFCTHMLDIKVCITVENTNIIEEERFRSLSPTVCSRTKAQYNWILIPESVLFKRTTIPNIQASIQGIDLLNWASDALTGLPESPDLNPIEKVWHQLKHYLRTEYKPVSKDTLIAGIRQFWKTRMTVDQCCRYIGHIHKVMKIVRDVNGEHSGE
;
A
#
# COMPACT_ATOMS: atom_id res chain seq x y z
N MET A 1 -56.48 -15.44 8.49
CA MET A 1 -55.49 -16.08 7.59
C MET A 1 -54.94 -15.17 6.48
N ILE A 2 -55.53 -13.99 6.23
CA ILE A 2 -55.09 -13.04 5.18
C ILE A 2 -53.84 -12.22 5.58
N THR A 3 -53.57 -12.06 6.88
CA THR A 3 -52.52 -11.18 7.42
C THR A 3 -51.09 -11.68 7.24
N LYS A 4 -50.84 -12.99 7.10
CA LYS A 4 -49.48 -13.52 6.93
C LYS A 4 -49.00 -13.40 5.48
N ALA A 5 -49.93 -13.51 4.52
CA ALA A 5 -49.63 -13.31 3.10
C ALA A 5 -49.30 -11.84 2.78
N GLN A 6 -49.91 -10.88 3.48
CA GLN A 6 -49.62 -9.45 3.30
C GLN A 6 -48.21 -9.04 3.79
N ASN A 7 -47.68 -9.68 4.83
CA ASN A 7 -46.34 -9.38 5.35
C ASN A 7 -45.20 -9.91 4.45
N ASP A 8 -45.43 -11.01 3.71
CA ASP A 8 -44.44 -11.55 2.77
C ASP A 8 -44.36 -10.77 1.44
N LEU A 9 -45.38 -9.97 1.11
CA LEU A 9 -45.43 -9.11 -0.09
C LEU A 9 -44.34 -8.02 -0.07
N GLN A 10 -43.95 -7.54 1.12
CA GLN A 10 -42.90 -6.53 1.27
C GLN A 10 -41.49 -7.08 1.04
N HIS A 11 -41.27 -8.41 1.14
CA HIS A 11 -39.92 -8.99 1.07
C HIS A 11 -39.31 -8.95 -0.35
N TYR A 12 -40.15 -8.86 -1.39
CA TYR A 12 -39.71 -8.79 -2.78
C TYR A 12 -39.97 -7.44 -3.46
N GLY A 13 -40.50 -6.44 -2.73
CA GLY A 13 -40.83 -5.12 -3.27
C GLY A 13 -41.84 -5.17 -4.43
N MET A 14 -42.69 -6.22 -4.47
CA MET A 14 -43.64 -6.48 -5.55
C MET A 14 -45.03 -5.98 -5.14
N ASP A 15 -45.66 -5.23 -6.03
CA ASP A 15 -47.03 -4.75 -5.83
C ASP A 15 -48.01 -5.94 -5.69
N SER A 16 -48.98 -5.83 -4.79
CA SER A 16 -49.97 -6.87 -4.49
C SER A 16 -50.75 -7.30 -5.73
N ILE A 17 -50.93 -6.40 -6.70
CA ILE A 17 -51.61 -6.67 -7.97
C ILE A 17 -50.78 -7.59 -8.86
N ILE A 18 -49.45 -7.39 -8.88
CA ILE A 18 -48.51 -8.16 -9.70
C ILE A 18 -48.40 -9.58 -9.16
N SER A 19 -48.29 -9.73 -7.84
CA SER A 19 -48.28 -11.03 -7.17
C SER A 19 -49.52 -11.86 -7.48
N SER A 20 -50.71 -11.27 -7.38
CA SER A 20 -51.98 -11.93 -7.74
C SER A 20 -51.99 -12.36 -9.21
N THR A 21 -51.50 -11.50 -10.10
CA THR A 21 -51.42 -11.79 -11.55
C THR A 21 -50.51 -12.98 -11.83
N ILE A 22 -49.32 -13.05 -11.20
CA ILE A 22 -48.40 -14.19 -11.35
C ILE A 22 -49.07 -15.50 -10.95
N ILE A 23 -49.80 -15.53 -9.83
CA ILE A 23 -50.48 -16.73 -9.34
C ILE A 23 -51.58 -17.17 -10.32
N VAL A 24 -52.45 -16.25 -10.71
CA VAL A 24 -53.58 -16.54 -11.63
C VAL A 24 -53.05 -17.08 -12.95
N ARG A 25 -52.07 -16.43 -13.57
CA ARG A 25 -51.47 -16.89 -14.83
C ARG A 25 -50.78 -18.23 -14.68
N LYS A 26 -50.16 -18.49 -13.52
CA LYS A 26 -49.54 -19.79 -13.27
C LYS A 26 -50.57 -20.90 -13.12
N LEU A 27 -51.72 -20.64 -12.50
CA LEU A 27 -52.84 -21.58 -12.39
C LEU A 27 -53.48 -21.86 -13.75
N GLN A 28 -53.50 -20.88 -14.65
CA GLN A 28 -53.93 -21.02 -16.05
C GLN A 28 -52.93 -21.81 -16.93
N GLY A 29 -51.82 -22.29 -16.39
CA GLY A 29 -50.86 -23.13 -17.11
C GLY A 29 -49.75 -22.38 -17.86
N TYR A 30 -49.69 -21.04 -17.76
CA TYR A 30 -48.63 -20.28 -18.43
C TYR A 30 -47.23 -20.61 -17.87
N SER A 31 -46.24 -20.59 -18.75
CA SER A 31 -44.83 -20.76 -18.38
C SER A 31 -44.31 -19.50 -17.68
N ALA A 32 -43.29 -19.64 -16.81
CA ALA A 32 -42.70 -18.49 -16.12
C ALA A 32 -42.16 -17.43 -17.09
N ALA A 33 -41.66 -17.84 -18.27
CA ALA A 33 -41.22 -16.94 -19.32
C ALA A 33 -42.38 -16.19 -19.99
N ALA A 34 -43.52 -16.84 -20.19
CA ALA A 34 -44.72 -16.19 -20.71
C ALA A 34 -45.27 -15.15 -19.72
N ILE A 35 -45.36 -15.52 -18.44
CA ILE A 35 -45.78 -14.62 -17.35
C ILE A 35 -44.85 -13.41 -17.25
N THR A 36 -43.54 -13.62 -17.36
CA THR A 36 -42.56 -12.52 -17.33
C THR A 36 -42.76 -11.54 -18.48
N ARG A 37 -42.91 -12.05 -19.72
CA ARG A 37 -43.14 -11.20 -20.91
C ARG A 37 -44.43 -10.39 -20.80
N GLU A 38 -45.47 -10.97 -20.21
CA GLU A 38 -46.75 -10.28 -20.01
C GLU A 38 -46.64 -9.15 -18.99
N ILE A 39 -46.03 -9.42 -17.84
CA ILE A 39 -45.85 -8.43 -16.77
C ILE A 39 -44.88 -7.32 -17.17
N GLN A 40 -43.85 -7.63 -17.97
CA GLN A 40 -42.90 -6.63 -18.46
C GLN A 40 -43.52 -5.57 -19.38
N LYS A 41 -44.72 -5.82 -19.95
CA LYS A 41 -45.45 -4.81 -20.74
C LYS A 41 -45.93 -3.64 -19.88
N THR A 42 -46.28 -3.90 -18.63
CA THR A 42 -46.78 -2.89 -17.68
C THR A 42 -45.72 -2.49 -16.65
N HIS A 43 -44.77 -3.39 -16.35
CA HIS A 43 -43.72 -3.18 -15.34
C HIS A 43 -42.35 -3.69 -15.84
N THR A 44 -41.57 -2.79 -16.43
CA THR A 44 -40.26 -3.11 -17.05
C THR A 44 -39.20 -3.59 -16.06
N ASN A 45 -39.33 -3.27 -14.76
CA ASN A 45 -38.34 -3.60 -13.72
C ASN A 45 -38.42 -5.06 -13.22
N ILE A 46 -39.41 -5.84 -13.68
CA ILE A 46 -39.59 -7.22 -13.22
C ILE A 46 -38.77 -8.17 -14.07
N THR A 47 -37.87 -8.91 -13.41
CA THR A 47 -37.03 -9.91 -14.07
C THR A 47 -37.67 -11.30 -14.01
N TYR A 48 -37.30 -12.14 -14.98
CA TYR A 48 -37.66 -13.57 -14.98
C TYR A 48 -37.30 -14.26 -13.66
N LYS A 49 -36.15 -13.90 -13.08
CA LYS A 49 -35.67 -14.48 -11.81
C LYS A 49 -36.62 -14.15 -10.65
N THR A 50 -37.16 -12.93 -10.62
CA THR A 50 -38.14 -12.52 -9.61
C THR A 50 -39.43 -13.33 -9.72
N VAL A 51 -39.98 -13.47 -10.93
CA VAL A 51 -41.18 -14.28 -11.20
C VAL A 51 -40.96 -15.76 -10.83
N LEU A 52 -39.80 -16.31 -11.21
CA LEU A 52 -39.46 -17.71 -10.91
C LEU A 52 -39.32 -17.96 -9.40
N ASN A 53 -38.64 -17.06 -8.68
CA ASN A 53 -38.49 -17.15 -7.22
C ASN A 53 -39.84 -17.04 -6.53
N PHE A 54 -40.72 -16.14 -6.98
CA PHE A 54 -42.06 -15.99 -6.46
C PHE A 54 -42.90 -17.27 -6.65
N ILE A 55 -42.89 -17.87 -7.84
CA ILE A 55 -43.59 -19.14 -8.11
C ILE A 55 -43.05 -20.27 -7.21
N ARG A 56 -41.73 -20.36 -7.03
CA ARG A 56 -41.10 -21.35 -6.15
C ARG A 56 -41.49 -21.16 -4.69
N ALA A 57 -41.44 -19.92 -4.20
CA ALA A 57 -41.83 -19.57 -2.84
C ALA A 57 -43.31 -19.90 -2.59
N HIS A 58 -44.21 -19.54 -3.50
CA HIS A 58 -45.64 -19.86 -3.39
C HIS A 58 -45.88 -21.38 -3.37
N LYS A 59 -45.16 -22.16 -4.19
CA LYS A 59 -45.23 -23.63 -4.16
C LYS A 59 -44.75 -24.20 -2.83
N GLN A 60 -43.67 -23.67 -2.27
CA GLN A 60 -43.11 -24.09 -0.99
C GLN A 60 -44.05 -23.76 0.19
N GLN A 61 -44.63 -22.56 0.21
CA GLN A 61 -45.63 -22.15 1.20
C GLN A 61 -46.87 -23.05 1.16
N ARG A 62 -47.38 -23.34 -0.04
CA ARG A 62 -48.55 -24.22 -0.22
C ARG A 62 -48.26 -25.68 0.17
N ALA A 63 -46.99 -26.10 0.11
CA ALA A 63 -46.53 -27.40 0.60
C ALA A 63 -46.21 -27.41 2.10
N GLY A 64 -46.38 -26.28 2.82
CA GLY A 64 -45.99 -26.15 4.23
C GLY A 64 -44.47 -26.15 4.47
N ILE A 65 -43.66 -26.10 3.41
CA ILE A 65 -42.20 -26.14 3.48
C ILE A 65 -41.69 -24.70 3.61
N SER A 66 -41.79 -24.12 4.82
CA SER A 66 -41.10 -22.88 5.14
C SER A 66 -39.75 -23.21 5.76
N GLN A 67 -38.64 -22.86 5.11
CA GLN A 67 -37.34 -22.94 5.79
C GLN A 67 -37.27 -21.84 6.85
N PRO A 68 -36.99 -22.17 8.13
CA PRO A 68 -36.78 -21.15 9.14
C PRO A 68 -35.55 -20.32 8.76
N PHE A 69 -35.66 -19.00 8.90
CA PHE A 69 -34.52 -18.11 8.77
C PHE A 69 -33.45 -18.53 9.78
N ARG A 70 -32.26 -18.88 9.28
CA ARG A 70 -31.13 -19.17 10.17
C ARG A 70 -30.65 -17.85 10.76
N GLY A 71 -30.90 -17.66 12.06
CA GLY A 71 -30.42 -16.50 12.81
C GLY A 71 -28.90 -16.32 12.71
N ARG A 72 -28.42 -15.13 13.09
CA ARG A 72 -26.98 -14.89 13.23
C ARG A 72 -26.41 -15.84 14.29
N LYS A 73 -25.19 -16.36 14.05
CA LYS A 73 -24.51 -17.27 14.97
C LYS A 73 -24.26 -16.63 16.35
N PHE A 74 -24.08 -15.31 16.39
CA PHE A 74 -23.77 -14.57 17.61
C PHE A 74 -24.74 -13.40 17.81
N VAL A 75 -25.02 -13.10 19.07
CA VAL A 75 -25.77 -11.94 19.55
C VAL A 75 -24.85 -10.70 19.50
N ALA A 76 -25.46 -9.51 19.49
CA ALA A 76 -24.72 -8.25 19.38
C ALA A 76 -23.72 -8.03 20.53
N SER A 77 -24.07 -8.41 21.76
CA SER A 77 -23.20 -8.33 22.93
C SER A 77 -21.95 -9.20 22.78
N GLU A 78 -22.11 -10.45 22.37
CA GLU A 78 -21.00 -11.39 22.15
C GLU A 78 -20.05 -10.87 21.06
N VAL A 79 -20.60 -10.27 20.00
CA VAL A 79 -19.79 -9.66 18.93
C VAL A 79 -18.95 -8.52 19.47
N GLU A 80 -19.49 -7.71 20.37
CA GLU A 80 -18.77 -6.57 20.95
C GLU A 80 -17.69 -7.01 21.94
N GLU A 81 -17.98 -8.05 22.74
CA GLU A 81 -17.00 -8.69 23.61
C GLU A 81 -15.81 -9.25 22.81
N ILE A 82 -16.10 -9.99 21.72
CA ILE A 82 -15.05 -10.51 20.82
C ILE A 82 -14.22 -9.36 20.23
N LYS A 83 -14.85 -8.26 19.79
CA LYS A 83 -14.13 -7.12 19.23
C LYS A 83 -13.23 -6.43 20.25
N SER A 84 -13.73 -6.21 21.47
CA SER A 84 -12.95 -5.62 22.56
C SER A 84 -11.72 -6.47 22.86
N PHE A 85 -11.89 -7.80 22.93
CA PHE A 85 -10.79 -8.74 23.10
C PHE A 85 -9.75 -8.67 21.97
N ILE A 86 -10.20 -8.61 20.70
CA ILE A 86 -9.31 -8.44 19.54
C ILE A 86 -8.52 -7.14 19.64
N SER A 87 -9.18 -6.04 20.02
CA SER A 87 -8.54 -4.73 20.17
C SER A 87 -7.44 -4.75 21.24
N ASN A 88 -7.72 -5.36 22.40
CA ASN A 88 -6.76 -5.46 23.50
C ASN A 88 -5.54 -6.31 23.13
N ILE A 89 -5.75 -7.45 22.44
CA ILE A 89 -4.64 -8.27 21.96
C ILE A 89 -3.76 -7.47 21.01
N TYR A 90 -4.35 -6.73 20.07
CA TYR A 90 -3.57 -5.96 19.10
C TYR A 90 -2.90 -4.71 19.67
N ALA A 91 -3.37 -4.20 20.81
CA ALA A 91 -2.64 -3.18 21.56
C ALA A 91 -1.33 -3.73 22.16
N THR A 92 -1.30 -4.99 22.57
CA THR A 92 -0.11 -5.63 23.17
C THR A 92 0.80 -6.27 22.13
N ASN A 93 0.23 -6.98 21.13
CA ASN A 93 0.98 -7.69 20.10
C ASN A 93 0.22 -7.63 18.76
N ASN A 94 0.71 -6.80 17.83
CA ASN A 94 0.11 -6.60 16.52
C ASN A 94 0.39 -7.72 15.50
N GLU A 95 1.24 -8.70 15.83
CA GLU A 95 1.65 -9.79 14.94
C GLU A 95 0.82 -11.07 15.11
N VAL A 96 -0.15 -11.07 16.04
CA VAL A 96 -0.95 -12.26 16.35
C VAL A 96 -1.71 -12.76 15.12
N THR A 97 -1.41 -14.01 14.75
CA THR A 97 -2.01 -14.68 13.60
C THR A 97 -3.50 -14.97 13.82
N SER A 98 -4.26 -15.12 12.74
CA SER A 98 -5.68 -15.48 12.83
C SER A 98 -5.94 -16.80 13.55
N THR A 99 -5.05 -17.77 13.39
CA THR A 99 -5.16 -19.10 14.03
C THR A 99 -4.95 -19.02 15.53
N THR A 100 -3.92 -18.29 15.97
CA THR A 100 -3.66 -18.05 17.39
C THR A 100 -4.83 -17.28 18.01
N LEU A 101 -5.31 -16.23 17.33
CA LEU A 101 -6.43 -15.43 17.80
C LEU A 101 -7.73 -16.25 17.94
N MET A 102 -8.01 -17.16 17.01
CA MET A 102 -9.15 -18.09 17.13
C MET A 102 -9.02 -18.98 18.37
N LYS A 103 -7.81 -19.52 18.62
CA LYS A 103 -7.53 -20.36 19.78
C LYS A 103 -7.72 -19.57 21.08
N MET A 104 -7.16 -18.36 21.16
CA MET A 104 -7.31 -17.47 22.32
C MET A 104 -8.77 -17.11 22.59
N ILE A 105 -9.55 -16.73 21.56
CA ILE A 105 -10.97 -16.42 21.73
C ILE A 105 -11.74 -17.65 22.24
N LYS A 106 -11.42 -18.84 21.74
CA LYS A 106 -12.06 -20.08 22.20
C LYS A 106 -11.70 -20.43 23.64
N GLU A 107 -10.44 -20.24 24.03
CA GLU A 107 -9.95 -20.55 25.38
C GLU A 107 -10.40 -19.53 26.43
N THR A 108 -10.42 -18.24 26.08
CA THR A 108 -10.74 -17.17 27.02
C THR A 108 -12.22 -16.84 27.08
N LEU A 109 -12.89 -16.78 25.92
CA LEU A 109 -14.31 -16.37 25.83
C LEU A 109 -15.25 -17.53 25.52
N GLY A 110 -14.73 -18.73 25.25
CA GLY A 110 -15.56 -19.90 24.91
C GLY A 110 -16.18 -19.88 23.51
N TYR A 111 -15.95 -18.83 22.71
CA TYR A 111 -16.58 -18.69 21.39
C TYR A 111 -15.78 -19.37 20.27
N ASP A 112 -16.47 -20.20 19.47
CA ASP A 112 -15.91 -20.76 18.24
C ASP A 112 -16.09 -19.81 17.04
N VAL A 113 -15.11 -18.94 16.82
CA VAL A 113 -15.13 -17.92 15.75
C VAL A 113 -14.37 -18.41 14.52
N LYS A 114 -15.00 -18.34 13.34
CA LYS A 114 -14.34 -18.69 12.06
C LYS A 114 -13.41 -17.58 11.58
N ARG A 115 -12.34 -17.95 10.86
CA ARG A 115 -11.37 -17.00 10.25
C ARG A 115 -12.04 -15.90 9.40
N THR A 116 -13.11 -16.22 8.66
CA THR A 116 -13.85 -15.24 7.85
C THR A 116 -14.56 -14.18 8.70
N MET A 117 -14.98 -14.52 9.92
CA MET A 117 -15.58 -13.59 10.87
C MET A 117 -14.53 -12.68 11.48
N LEU A 118 -13.36 -13.22 11.87
CA LEU A 118 -12.24 -12.41 12.35
C LEU A 118 -11.81 -11.36 11.32
N LYS A 119 -11.76 -11.73 10.03
CA LYS A 119 -11.48 -10.76 8.96
C LYS A 119 -12.50 -9.61 8.94
N LYS A 120 -13.79 -9.92 9.15
CA LYS A 120 -14.85 -8.90 9.23
C LYS A 120 -14.69 -8.02 10.48
N PHE A 121 -14.46 -8.61 11.65
CA PHE A 121 -14.29 -7.86 12.90
C PHE A 121 -13.07 -6.95 12.84
N ARG A 122 -11.93 -7.44 12.33
CA ARG A 122 -10.74 -6.62 12.09
C ARG A 122 -11.02 -5.43 11.17
N LYS A 123 -11.74 -5.65 10.08
CA LYS A 123 -12.14 -4.57 9.16
C LYS A 123 -13.04 -3.55 9.85
N GLN A 124 -13.98 -3.99 10.68
CA GLN A 124 -14.87 -3.10 11.44
C GLN A 124 -14.11 -2.28 12.49
N LEU A 125 -13.05 -2.85 13.07
CA LEU A 125 -12.15 -2.16 14.00
C LEU A 125 -11.09 -1.28 13.31
N GLY A 126 -11.07 -1.23 11.97
CA GLY A 126 -10.11 -0.43 11.21
C GLY A 126 -8.72 -1.05 11.03
N PHE A 127 -8.52 -2.31 11.44
CA PHE A 127 -7.24 -2.99 11.24
C PHE A 127 -7.03 -3.39 9.77
N VAL A 128 -5.83 -3.07 9.25
CA VAL A 128 -5.39 -3.41 7.89
C VAL A 128 -4.15 -4.29 7.97
N CYS A 129 -4.16 -5.39 7.22
CA CYS A 129 -2.97 -6.23 7.07
C CYS A 129 -1.98 -5.53 6.14
N LYS A 130 -0.79 -5.21 6.66
CA LYS A 130 0.34 -4.73 5.87
C LYS A 130 1.32 -5.88 5.65
N SER A 131 2.03 -5.86 4.53
CA SER A 131 3.14 -6.78 4.30
C SER A 131 4.26 -6.49 5.29
N THR A 132 4.90 -7.53 5.81
CA THR A 132 6.12 -7.40 6.61
C THR A 132 7.18 -6.68 5.76
N LYS A 133 7.68 -5.56 6.26
CA LYS A 133 8.82 -4.87 5.64
C LYS A 133 10.09 -5.53 6.15
N SER A 134 10.99 -5.93 5.26
CA SER A 134 12.32 -6.41 5.63
C SER A 134 13.22 -5.22 5.93
N GLY A 135 13.55 -5.00 7.20
CA GLY A 135 14.56 -4.02 7.62
C GLY A 135 15.90 -4.69 7.88
N HIS A 136 17.00 -3.96 7.66
CA HIS A 136 18.30 -4.41 8.17
C HIS A 136 18.31 -4.23 9.69
N LEU A 137 18.79 -5.23 10.43
CA LEU A 137 19.01 -5.10 11.86
C LEU A 137 20.19 -4.15 12.07
N ILE A 138 19.94 -3.00 12.70
CA ILE A 138 20.97 -1.99 12.97
C ILE A 138 21.52 -2.21 14.36
N ARG A 139 22.83 -2.40 14.47
CA ARG A 139 23.50 -2.58 15.76
C ARG A 139 23.40 -1.30 16.60
N SER A 140 23.32 -1.41 17.91
CA SER A 140 23.25 -0.27 18.84
C SER A 140 24.34 0.79 18.59
N VAL A 141 25.58 0.36 18.33
CA VAL A 141 26.72 1.25 18.01
C VAL A 141 26.47 2.09 16.75
N ASN A 142 25.74 1.54 15.78
CA ASN A 142 25.42 2.25 14.54
C ASN A 142 24.17 3.13 14.71
N GLN A 143 23.24 2.78 15.61
CA GLN A 143 22.07 3.61 15.92
C GLN A 143 22.50 4.98 16.47
N GLU A 144 23.46 5.00 17.39
CA GLU A 144 24.01 6.24 17.98
C GLU A 144 24.62 7.16 16.89
N LYS A 145 25.49 6.61 16.04
CA LYS A 145 26.11 7.35 14.93
C LYS A 145 25.08 7.88 13.93
N ARG A 146 24.03 7.11 13.65
CA ARG A 146 22.93 7.54 12.77
C ARG A 146 22.14 8.68 13.40
N LEU A 147 21.86 8.60 14.69
CA LEU A 147 21.14 9.63 15.44
C LEU A 147 21.95 10.92 15.51
N GLU A 148 23.24 10.85 15.84
CA GLU A 148 24.15 11.99 15.85
C GLU A 148 24.20 12.68 14.49
N PHE A 149 24.41 11.89 13.42
CA PHE A 149 24.44 12.41 12.06
C PHE A 149 23.11 13.08 11.66
N CYS A 150 21.97 12.42 11.89
CA CYS A 150 20.67 12.97 11.51
C CYS A 150 20.35 14.25 12.30
N THR A 151 20.67 14.28 13.59
CA THR A 151 20.45 15.45 14.45
C THR A 151 21.32 16.62 13.96
N HIS A 152 22.60 16.37 13.74
CA HIS A 152 23.54 17.38 13.25
C HIS A 152 23.11 17.95 11.88
N MET A 153 22.72 17.09 10.94
CA MET A 153 22.28 17.51 9.60
C MET A 153 20.97 18.31 9.63
N LEU A 154 20.04 17.98 10.53
CA LEU A 154 18.80 18.72 10.73
C LEU A 154 19.06 20.08 11.41
N ASP A 155 19.99 20.13 12.37
CA ASP A 155 20.34 21.34 13.14
C ASP A 155 21.12 22.37 12.32
N ILE A 156 21.99 21.94 11.42
CA ILE A 156 22.71 22.85 10.51
C ILE A 156 21.72 23.64 9.63
N LYS A 157 20.43 23.28 9.60
CA LYS A 157 19.50 23.73 8.55
C LYS A 157 20.22 23.62 7.21
N VAL A 158 20.81 22.45 6.92
CA VAL A 158 21.07 22.10 5.52
C VAL A 158 19.71 21.89 4.89
N CYS A 159 19.04 23.02 4.67
CA CYS A 159 17.91 23.16 3.80
C CYS A 159 18.47 22.86 2.42
N ILE A 160 18.44 21.58 2.05
CA ILE A 160 18.41 21.22 0.63
C ILE A 160 17.00 21.57 0.12
N THR A 161 16.57 22.81 0.37
CA THR A 161 15.42 23.43 -0.23
C THR A 161 15.90 23.86 -1.59
N VAL A 162 15.63 23.01 -2.59
CA VAL A 162 15.59 23.46 -3.97
C VAL A 162 14.27 24.21 -4.14
N GLU A 163 14.13 25.31 -3.39
CA GLU A 163 13.14 26.33 -3.74
C GLU A 163 13.75 27.15 -4.86
N ASN A 164 12.98 27.32 -5.91
CA ASN A 164 13.39 27.91 -7.17
C ASN A 164 14.25 29.17 -6.95
N THR A 165 15.39 29.20 -7.65
CA THR A 165 16.36 30.29 -7.78
C THR A 165 17.37 30.45 -6.64
N ASN A 166 18.65 30.27 -7.02
CA ASN A 166 19.89 30.52 -6.27
C ASN A 166 20.26 29.46 -5.23
N ILE A 167 21.27 28.65 -5.60
CA ILE A 167 22.10 27.88 -4.68
C ILE A 167 22.72 28.89 -3.71
N ILE A 168 22.18 28.97 -2.49
CA ILE A 168 22.67 29.88 -1.46
C ILE A 168 23.99 29.33 -0.91
N GLU A 169 25.04 30.10 -1.23
CA GLU A 169 26.35 30.25 -0.60
C GLU A 169 27.23 29.02 -0.27
N GLU A 170 28.22 28.88 -1.14
CA GLU A 170 29.43 28.07 -1.10
C GLU A 170 30.41 28.43 0.06
N GLU A 171 30.15 29.47 0.86
CA GLU A 171 31.16 30.04 1.78
C GLU A 171 31.22 29.44 3.19
N ARG A 172 30.18 28.72 3.68
CA ARG A 172 30.22 28.15 5.05
C ARG A 172 30.80 26.74 5.18
N PHE A 173 31.03 26.03 4.07
CA PHE A 173 31.46 24.62 4.11
C PHE A 173 32.98 24.41 4.11
N ARG A 174 33.80 25.45 3.83
CA ARG A 174 35.27 25.34 3.86
C ARG A 174 35.86 25.23 5.27
N SER A 175 35.09 25.45 6.32
CA SER A 175 35.60 25.44 7.70
C SER A 175 35.48 24.10 8.43
N LEU A 176 34.91 23.05 7.82
CA LEU A 176 34.85 21.72 8.43
C LEU A 176 36.07 20.87 8.00
N SER A 177 37.10 20.93 8.85
CA SER A 177 38.31 20.10 9.00
C SER A 177 38.79 19.22 7.81
N PRO A 178 40.03 19.43 7.29
CA PRO A 178 40.61 18.65 6.18
C PRO A 178 41.03 17.18 6.48
N THR A 179 40.77 16.64 7.66
CA THR A 179 41.50 15.45 8.16
C THR A 179 40.92 14.08 7.83
N VAL A 180 39.85 13.97 7.03
CA VAL A 180 39.32 12.65 6.61
C VAL A 180 39.55 12.34 5.12
N CYS A 181 40.00 13.31 4.31
CA CYS A 181 40.15 13.15 2.86
C CYS A 181 41.61 12.85 2.42
N SER A 182 42.25 11.84 3.01
CA SER A 182 43.57 11.39 2.52
C SER A 182 43.76 9.88 2.44
N ARG A 183 42.76 9.05 2.76
CA ARG A 183 42.90 7.58 2.72
C ARG A 183 41.95 6.78 1.82
N THR A 184 41.02 7.39 1.10
CA THR A 184 40.02 6.63 0.30
C THR A 184 40.12 6.76 -1.21
N LYS A 185 41.09 7.51 -1.76
CA LYS A 185 41.30 7.55 -3.22
C LYS A 185 41.83 6.23 -3.81
N ALA A 186 42.38 5.33 -3.00
CA ALA A 186 43.02 4.10 -3.48
C ALA A 186 42.11 2.85 -3.48
N GLN A 187 40.93 2.87 -2.84
CA GLN A 187 40.11 1.66 -2.66
C GLN A 187 38.85 1.59 -3.52
N TYR A 188 38.45 2.66 -4.21
CA TYR A 188 37.23 2.68 -5.03
C TYR A 188 37.47 2.97 -6.51
N ASN A 189 38.53 2.39 -7.08
CA ASN A 189 38.81 2.43 -8.54
C ASN A 189 37.80 1.62 -9.40
N TRP A 190 36.67 1.18 -8.82
CA TRP A 190 35.63 0.39 -9.49
C TRP A 190 34.28 1.12 -9.63
N ILE A 191 34.15 2.33 -9.06
CA ILE A 191 33.00 3.23 -9.28
C ILE A 191 33.51 4.55 -9.84
N LEU A 192 34.40 4.46 -10.83
CA LEU A 192 34.60 5.54 -11.78
C LEU A 192 33.84 5.13 -13.03
N ILE A 193 32.70 5.79 -13.26
CA ILE A 193 32.24 5.98 -14.63
C ILE A 193 33.46 6.54 -15.36
N PRO A 194 34.00 5.86 -16.38
CA PRO A 194 35.32 6.18 -16.91
C PRO A 194 35.37 7.65 -17.31
N GLU A 195 36.49 8.29 -17.02
CA GLU A 195 36.79 9.71 -17.32
C GLU A 195 36.54 10.07 -18.80
N SER A 196 36.44 9.09 -19.69
CA SER A 196 36.00 9.23 -21.08
C SER A 196 34.51 9.55 -21.26
N VAL A 197 33.72 9.56 -20.18
CA VAL A 197 32.31 9.99 -20.13
C VAL A 197 32.18 11.45 -19.67
N LEU A 198 33.27 12.10 -19.23
CA LEU A 198 33.33 13.55 -19.06
C LEU A 198 33.38 14.20 -20.45
N PHE A 199 32.17 14.41 -20.98
CA PHE A 199 31.92 15.10 -22.22
C PHE A 199 32.54 16.50 -22.13
N LYS A 200 33.45 16.78 -23.08
CA LYS A 200 34.03 18.11 -23.33
C LYS A 200 32.98 19.20 -23.15
N ARG A 201 33.32 20.25 -22.39
CA ARG A 201 32.60 21.54 -22.28
C ARG A 201 31.88 21.85 -23.59
N THR A 202 30.60 21.50 -23.67
CA THR A 202 29.72 21.90 -24.76
C THR A 202 28.43 22.36 -24.11
N THR A 203 28.20 23.65 -24.30
CA THR A 203 27.17 24.48 -23.72
C THR A 203 25.79 23.97 -24.16
N ILE A 204 25.20 23.05 -23.38
CA ILE A 204 23.80 22.64 -23.53
C ILE A 204 23.14 22.70 -22.14
N PRO A 205 22.21 23.64 -21.90
CA PRO A 205 21.66 23.94 -20.56
C PRO A 205 21.07 22.74 -19.82
N ASN A 206 20.48 21.78 -20.55
CA ASN A 206 19.78 20.63 -19.96
C ASN A 206 20.68 19.55 -19.36
N ILE A 207 21.96 19.46 -19.76
CA ILE A 207 22.88 18.45 -19.21
C ILE A 207 23.54 18.98 -17.94
N GLN A 208 23.81 20.29 -17.87
CA GLN A 208 24.56 20.92 -16.79
C GLN A 208 23.81 20.86 -15.43
N ALA A 209 22.49 20.98 -15.44
CA ALA A 209 21.67 20.82 -14.24
C ALA A 209 21.60 19.35 -13.75
N SER A 210 21.65 18.37 -14.66
CA SER A 210 21.72 16.94 -14.30
C SER A 210 23.07 16.57 -13.68
N ILE A 211 24.16 17.22 -14.14
CA ILE A 211 25.52 17.04 -13.59
C ILE A 211 25.58 17.59 -12.14
N GLN A 212 25.05 18.79 -11.90
CA GLN A 212 24.99 19.35 -10.54
C GLN A 212 24.21 18.46 -9.56
N GLY A 213 23.11 17.86 -10.01
CA GLY A 213 22.34 16.90 -9.21
C GLY A 213 23.09 15.59 -8.94
N ILE A 214 23.92 15.12 -9.86
CA ILE A 214 24.77 13.94 -9.70
C ILE A 214 25.93 14.22 -8.73
N ASP A 215 26.54 15.41 -8.79
CA ASP A 215 27.61 15.81 -7.87
C ASP A 215 27.10 15.91 -6.43
N LEU A 216 25.88 16.41 -6.23
CA LEU A 216 25.20 16.41 -4.93
C LEU A 216 24.92 15.00 -4.40
N LEU A 217 24.51 14.06 -5.26
CA LEU A 217 24.28 12.66 -4.89
C LEU A 217 25.59 11.95 -4.52
N ASN A 218 26.66 12.20 -5.27
CA ASN A 218 27.99 11.64 -5.01
C ASN A 218 28.54 12.18 -3.69
N TRP A 219 28.45 13.50 -3.45
CA TRP A 219 28.83 14.10 -2.17
C TRP A 219 28.02 13.54 -1.00
N ALA A 220 26.70 13.39 -1.16
CA ALA A 220 25.87 12.80 -0.12
C ALA A 220 26.30 11.36 0.16
N SER A 221 26.59 10.57 -0.88
CA SER A 221 27.11 9.21 -0.73
C SER A 221 28.45 9.20 0.01
N ASP A 222 29.37 10.11 -0.32
CA ASP A 222 30.69 10.24 0.32
C ASP A 222 30.56 10.65 1.80
N ALA A 223 29.71 11.62 2.12
CA ALA A 223 29.41 12.03 3.49
C ALA A 223 28.81 10.87 4.32
N LEU A 224 28.06 9.98 3.68
CA LEU A 224 27.41 8.82 4.30
C LEU A 224 28.28 7.58 4.37
N THR A 225 29.46 7.54 3.72
CA THR A 225 30.38 6.40 3.81
C THR A 225 30.83 6.09 5.25
N GLY A 226 30.71 7.05 6.16
CA GLY A 226 30.95 6.88 7.60
C GLY A 226 29.82 6.20 8.38
N LEU A 227 28.65 5.96 7.77
CA LEU A 227 27.47 5.36 8.41
C LEU A 227 27.25 3.92 7.92
N PRO A 228 27.88 2.91 8.54
CA PRO A 228 27.59 1.51 8.22
C PRO A 228 26.10 1.19 8.45
N GLU A 229 25.58 0.22 7.70
CA GLU A 229 24.19 -0.28 7.85
C GLU A 229 23.10 0.80 7.64
N SER A 230 23.38 1.86 6.87
CA SER A 230 22.46 2.99 6.63
C SER A 230 22.06 3.23 5.17
N PRO A 231 21.59 2.20 4.43
CA PRO A 231 21.19 2.36 3.02
C PRO A 231 19.99 3.31 2.84
N ASP A 232 19.13 3.45 3.85
CA ASP A 232 17.95 4.32 3.84
C ASP A 232 18.30 5.82 3.86
N LEU A 233 19.48 6.18 4.34
CA LEU A 233 19.99 7.54 4.31
C LEU A 233 20.71 7.89 3.00
N ASN A 234 21.01 6.91 2.13
CA ASN A 234 21.72 7.16 0.88
C ASN A 234 20.74 7.37 -0.30
N PRO A 235 20.67 8.58 -0.89
CA PRO A 235 19.74 8.86 -1.98
C PRO A 235 20.03 8.05 -3.25
N ILE A 236 21.27 7.55 -3.44
CA ILE A 236 21.62 6.71 -4.59
C ILE A 236 20.86 5.37 -4.60
N GLU A 237 20.48 4.84 -3.42
CA GLU A 237 19.71 3.60 -3.33
C GLU A 237 18.35 3.73 -4.01
N LYS A 238 17.76 4.94 -3.99
CA LYS A 238 16.52 5.22 -4.72
C LYS A 238 16.73 5.27 -6.22
N VAL A 239 17.86 5.82 -6.67
CA VAL A 239 18.26 5.80 -8.08
C VAL A 239 18.42 4.36 -8.56
N TRP A 240 19.14 3.53 -7.79
CA TRP A 240 19.30 2.12 -8.08
C TRP A 240 17.98 1.36 -8.10
N HIS A 241 17.08 1.65 -7.16
CA HIS A 241 15.74 1.06 -7.15
C HIS A 241 14.97 1.41 -8.43
N GLN A 242 14.96 2.69 -8.82
CA GLN A 242 14.27 3.15 -10.02
C GLN A 242 14.89 2.56 -11.30
N LEU A 243 16.22 2.51 -11.39
CA LEU A 243 16.93 1.92 -12.53
C LEU A 243 16.58 0.43 -12.67
N LYS A 244 16.64 -0.34 -11.58
CA LYS A 244 16.27 -1.76 -11.58
C LYS A 244 14.82 -1.95 -12.03
N HIS A 245 13.91 -1.10 -11.57
CA HIS A 245 12.50 -1.15 -11.98
C HIS A 245 12.33 -0.86 -13.48
N TYR A 246 12.94 0.22 -13.98
CA TYR A 246 12.92 0.61 -15.39
C TYR A 246 13.45 -0.51 -16.30
N LEU A 247 14.60 -1.09 -15.94
CA LEU A 247 15.20 -2.19 -16.72
C LEU A 247 14.32 -3.45 -16.70
N ARG A 248 13.65 -3.75 -15.57
CA ARG A 248 12.82 -4.94 -15.44
C ARG A 248 11.45 -4.81 -16.12
N THR A 249 10.86 -3.63 -16.13
CA THR A 249 9.45 -3.44 -16.50
C THR A 249 9.25 -2.73 -17.83
N GLU A 250 10.13 -1.79 -18.18
CA GLU A 250 9.98 -0.95 -19.37
C GLU A 250 10.97 -1.36 -20.47
N TYR A 251 12.28 -1.31 -20.16
CA TYR A 251 13.32 -1.48 -21.19
C TYR A 251 13.62 -2.94 -21.53
N LYS A 252 13.61 -3.84 -20.53
CA LYS A 252 13.73 -5.30 -20.68
C LYS A 252 14.91 -5.75 -21.57
N PRO A 253 16.16 -5.49 -21.17
CA PRO A 253 17.32 -5.87 -21.97
C PRO A 253 17.46 -7.39 -22.05
N VAL A 254 17.79 -7.90 -23.24
CA VAL A 254 18.02 -9.34 -23.51
C VAL A 254 19.50 -9.68 -23.71
N SER A 255 20.35 -8.66 -23.79
CA SER A 255 21.80 -8.78 -23.99
C SER A 255 22.57 -7.76 -23.15
N LYS A 256 23.87 -7.96 -23.01
CA LYS A 256 24.75 -7.02 -22.31
C LYS A 256 24.75 -5.63 -22.96
N ASP A 257 24.82 -5.57 -24.29
CA ASP A 257 24.88 -4.29 -25.00
C ASP A 257 23.55 -3.54 -24.89
N THR A 258 22.43 -4.25 -24.98
CA THR A 258 21.11 -3.66 -24.75
C THR A 258 20.99 -3.18 -23.31
N LEU A 259 21.50 -3.91 -22.31
CA LEU A 259 21.54 -3.46 -20.92
C LEU A 259 22.32 -2.14 -20.74
N ILE A 260 23.51 -2.03 -21.33
CA ILE A 260 24.32 -0.81 -21.27
C ILE A 260 23.56 0.37 -21.91
N ALA A 261 22.95 0.15 -23.07
CA ALA A 261 22.13 1.17 -23.73
C ALA A 261 20.92 1.58 -22.87
N GLY A 262 20.28 0.63 -22.19
CA GLY A 262 19.16 0.89 -21.27
C GLY A 262 19.58 1.73 -20.07
N ILE A 263 20.74 1.45 -19.48
CA ILE A 263 21.31 2.28 -18.40
C ILE A 263 21.57 3.71 -18.89
N ARG A 264 22.20 3.87 -20.07
CA ARG A 264 22.44 5.21 -20.65
C ARG A 264 21.14 5.97 -20.91
N GLN A 265 20.12 5.29 -21.44
CA GLN A 265 18.81 5.89 -21.68
C GLN A 265 18.11 6.29 -20.38
N PHE A 266 18.22 5.48 -19.33
CA PHE A 266 17.68 5.79 -18.01
C PHE A 266 18.24 7.12 -17.48
N TRP A 267 19.57 7.28 -17.47
CA TRP A 267 20.20 8.51 -17.02
C TRP A 267 19.79 9.73 -17.86
N LYS A 268 19.61 9.55 -19.17
CA LYS A 268 19.19 10.64 -20.06
C LYS A 268 17.73 11.06 -19.88
N THR A 269 16.84 10.13 -19.51
CA THR A 269 15.39 10.35 -19.62
C THR A 269 14.64 10.34 -18.28
N ARG A 270 15.15 9.62 -17.28
CA ARG A 270 14.50 9.45 -15.97
C ARG A 270 15.17 10.26 -14.86
N MET A 271 16.48 10.51 -14.96
CA MET A 271 17.23 11.29 -13.98
C MET A 271 17.20 12.78 -14.30
N THR A 272 16.03 13.38 -14.08
CA THR A 272 15.85 14.84 -14.17
C THR A 272 16.24 15.54 -12.88
N VAL A 273 16.46 16.86 -12.95
CA VAL A 273 16.72 17.72 -11.77
C VAL A 273 15.63 17.53 -10.72
N ASP A 274 14.35 17.60 -11.12
CA ASP A 274 13.21 17.40 -10.21
C ASP A 274 13.20 16.02 -9.56
N GLN A 275 13.69 14.99 -10.27
CA GLN A 275 13.80 13.64 -9.72
C GLN A 275 14.89 13.57 -8.65
N CYS A 276 16.06 14.18 -8.90
CA CYS A 276 17.13 14.31 -7.91
C CYS A 276 16.66 15.10 -6.67
N CYS A 277 15.99 16.23 -6.86
CA CYS A 277 15.44 17.04 -5.78
C CYS A 277 14.45 16.25 -4.92
N ARG A 278 13.58 15.45 -5.55
CA ARG A 278 12.66 14.56 -4.83
C ARG A 278 13.38 13.50 -4.00
N TYR A 279 14.47 12.91 -4.51
CA TYR A 279 15.25 11.94 -3.75
C TYR A 279 15.94 12.57 -2.55
N ILE A 280 16.54 13.75 -2.74
CA ILE A 280 17.19 14.48 -1.67
C ILE A 280 16.18 14.94 -0.61
N GLY A 281 15.04 15.49 -1.02
CA GLY A 281 13.96 15.88 -0.10
C GLY A 281 13.41 14.70 0.69
N HIS A 282 13.39 13.49 0.10
CA HIS A 282 13.04 12.29 0.85
C HIS A 282 14.07 11.94 1.92
N ILE A 283 15.38 12.13 1.69
CA ILE A 283 16.39 11.88 2.74
C ILE A 283 16.14 12.75 3.96
N HIS A 284 15.76 14.02 3.77
CA HIS A 284 15.38 14.89 4.88
C HIS A 284 14.16 14.38 5.66
N LYS A 285 13.19 13.75 4.97
CA LYS A 285 12.08 13.04 5.64
C LYS A 285 12.60 11.83 6.44
N VAL A 286 13.48 11.03 5.86
CA VAL A 286 14.06 9.84 6.52
C VAL A 286 14.87 10.22 7.75
N MET A 287 15.68 11.27 7.69
CA MET A 287 16.47 11.78 8.83
C MET A 287 15.58 12.11 10.03
N LYS A 288 14.41 12.74 9.80
CA LYS A 288 13.44 13.01 10.87
C LYS A 288 12.90 11.73 11.49
N ILE A 289 12.55 10.74 10.66
CA ILE A 289 12.09 9.43 11.15
C ILE A 289 13.17 8.75 11.97
N VAL A 290 14.41 8.68 11.46
CA VAL A 290 15.56 8.06 12.16
C VAL A 290 15.78 8.72 13.52
N ARG A 291 15.67 10.05 13.61
CA ARG A 291 15.73 10.75 14.89
C ARG A 291 14.59 10.34 15.82
N ASP A 292 13.35 10.32 15.32
CA ASP A 292 12.17 9.98 16.12
C ASP A 292 12.16 8.51 16.59
N VAL A 293 12.85 7.61 15.86
CA VAL A 293 13.08 6.21 16.26
C VAL A 293 14.46 5.97 16.90
N ASN A 294 15.13 7.02 17.39
CA ASN A 294 16.40 6.95 18.11
C ASN A 294 17.52 6.17 17.39
N GLY A 295 17.63 6.35 16.07
CA GLY A 295 18.68 5.70 15.28
C GLY A 295 18.31 4.30 14.76
N GLU A 296 17.11 3.79 15.05
CA GLU A 296 16.60 2.55 14.45
C GLU A 296 16.24 2.71 12.96
N HIS A 297 15.92 1.60 12.32
CA HIS A 297 15.60 1.56 10.89
C HIS A 297 14.34 2.38 10.58
N SER A 298 14.41 3.24 9.55
CA SER A 298 13.30 4.12 9.20
C SER A 298 12.06 3.39 8.68
N GLY A 299 12.25 2.17 8.14
CA GLY A 299 11.17 1.35 7.59
C GLY A 299 10.51 1.93 6.33
N GLU A 300 11.13 2.91 5.68
CA GLU A 300 10.69 3.53 4.42
C GLU A 300 11.27 2.85 3.17
#